data_AF-A0ABD5QAT6-F1
#
_entry.id   AF-A0ABD5QAT6-F1
#
_cell.length_a   1.000
_cell.length_b   1.000
_cell.length_c   1.000
_cell.angle_alpha   90.00
_cell.angle_beta   90.00
_cell.angle_gamma   90.00
#
_symmetry.space_group_name_H-M   'P 1'
#
loop_
_entity.id
_entity.type
_entity.pdbx_description
1 polymer ?
#
loop_
_entity_poly.entity_id
_entity_poly.type
_entity_poly.pdbx_seq_one_letter_code
_entity_poly.pdbx_strand_id
1 'polypeptide(L)' 'MERKTISVTGMSCNGCEQNVENALQTAEGVTRVDADHDGDTV' A
#
# COMPACT_ATOMS: atom_id res chain seq x y z
N MET A 1 13.53 12.32 2.94
CA MET A 1 12.45 11.32 2.91
C MET A 1 12.14 11.07 1.45
N GLU A 2 12.33 9.84 0.98
CA GLU A 2 12.03 9.47 -0.40
C GLU A 2 10.61 8.91 -0.44
N ARG A 3 9.81 9.34 -1.43
CA ARG A 3 8.49 8.80 -1.70
C ARG A 3 8.57 8.00 -2.99
N LYS A 4 8.01 6.80 -2.97
CA LYS A 4 7.88 5.97 -4.14
C LYS A 4 6.44 5.46 -4.22
N THR A 5 5.88 5.49 -5.42
CA THR A 5 4.58 4.91 -5.72
C THR A 5 4.80 3.65 -6.53
N ILE A 6 4.14 2.57 -6.15
CA ILE A 6 4.27 1.25 -6.74
C ILE A 6 2.89 0.75 -7.14
N SER A 7 2.77 0.19 -8.35
CA SER A 7 1.55 -0.48 -8.80
C SER A 7 1.44 -1.87 -8.19
N VAL A 8 0.29 -2.20 -7.62
CA VAL A 8 -0.01 -3.49 -6.98
C VAL A 8 -1.23 -4.11 -7.64
N THR A 9 -1.02 -5.18 -8.40
CA THR A 9 -2.12 -5.88 -9.07
C THR A 9 -2.93 -6.70 -8.07
N GLY A 10 -4.26 -6.68 -8.20
CA GLY A 10 -5.15 -7.53 -7.41
C GLY A 10 -5.60 -6.87 -6.09
N MET A 11 -5.36 -5.57 -5.93
CA MET A 11 -5.95 -4.78 -4.86
C MET A 11 -7.38 -4.41 -5.26
N SER A 12 -8.27 -5.39 -5.41
CA SER A 12 -9.62 -5.16 -5.98
C SER A 12 -10.69 -4.81 -4.96
N CYS A 13 -10.32 -4.58 -3.70
CA CYS A 13 -11.27 -4.45 -2.60
C CYS A 13 -10.69 -3.67 -1.41
N ASN A 14 -11.56 -3.02 -0.62
CA ASN A 14 -11.18 -2.34 0.63
C ASN A 14 -10.41 -3.23 1.61
N GLY A 15 -10.72 -4.53 1.66
CA GLY A 15 -9.98 -5.48 2.51
C GLY A 15 -8.59 -5.81 1.97
N CYS A 16 -8.45 -5.79 0.65
CA CYS A 16 -7.21 -6.04 -0.08
C CYS A 16 -6.25 -4.86 0.16
N GLU A 17 -6.77 -3.64 0.08
CA GLU A 17 -6.08 -2.40 0.43
C GLU A 17 -5.57 -2.41 1.87
N GLN A 18 -6.45 -2.61 2.85
CA GLN A 18 -6.08 -2.65 4.26
C GLN A 18 -5.03 -3.72 4.55
N ASN A 19 -5.12 -4.91 3.94
CA ASN A 19 -4.13 -5.95 4.15
C ASN A 19 -2.74 -5.54 3.63
N VAL A 20 -2.67 -4.91 2.45
CA VAL A 20 -1.41 -4.41 1.88
C VAL A 20 -0.86 -3.25 2.71
N GLU A 21 -1.69 -2.30 3.09
CA GLU A 21 -1.29 -1.16 3.92
C GLU A 21 -0.70 -1.63 5.25
N ASN A 22 -1.42 -2.50 5.98
CA ASN A 22 -0.96 -3.03 7.26
C ASN A 22 0.36 -3.80 7.13
N ALA A 23 0.51 -4.62 6.08
CA ALA A 23 1.75 -5.34 5.83
C ALA A 23 2.93 -4.37 5.64
N LEU A 24 2.76 -3.32 4.82
CA LEU A 24 3.80 -2.33 4.55
C LEU A 24 4.08 -1.41 5.74
N GLN A 25 3.09 -1.07 6.57
CA GLN A 25 3.29 -0.30 7.79
C GLN A 25 4.23 -1.01 8.79
N THR A 26 4.24 -2.34 8.78
CA THR A 26 5.13 -3.13 9.65
C THR A 26 6.53 -3.34 9.06
N ALA A 27 6.76 -2.96 7.81
CA ALA A 27 8.04 -3.14 7.15
C ALA A 27 9.09 -2.15 7.67
N GLU A 28 10.30 -2.64 7.93
CA GLU A 28 11.39 -1.82 8.44
C GLU A 28 11.74 -0.69 7.46
N GLY A 29 11.81 0.54 7.99
CA GLY A 29 12.11 1.74 7.20
C GLY A 29 10.89 2.45 6.60
N VAL A 30 9.69 1.88 6.69
CA VAL A 30 8.46 2.56 6.28
C VAL A 30 8.01 3.52 7.38
N THR A 31 7.96 4.81 7.06
CA THR A 31 7.45 5.85 7.99
C THR A 31 5.96 6.12 7.78
N ARG A 32 5.50 5.99 6.54
CA ARG A 32 4.10 6.15 6.13
C ARG A 32 3.88 5.40 4.83
N VAL A 33 2.71 4.79 4.71
CA VAL A 33 2.20 4.16 3.49
C VAL A 33 0.73 4.50 3.36
N ASP A 34 0.24 4.53 2.13
CA ASP A 34 -1.14 4.86 1.76
C ASP A 34 -1.47 3.93 0.59
N ALA A 35 -2.47 3.06 0.76
CA ALA A 35 -2.87 2.13 -0.29
C ALA A 35 -4.19 2.58 -0.93
N ASP A 36 -4.28 2.44 -2.26
CA ASP A 36 -5.45 2.84 -3.05
C ASP A 36 -5.88 1.69 -3.98
N HIS A 37 -7.02 1.08 -3.67
CA HIS A 37 -7.61 0.00 -4.47
C HIS A 37 -8.33 0.47 -5.74
N ASP A 38 -8.74 1.74 -5.83
CA ASP A 38 -9.28 2.33 -7.06
C ASP A 38 -8.14 2.62 -8.06
N GLY A 39 -6.97 2.98 -7.54
CA GLY A 39 -5.75 3.26 -8.31
C GLY A 39 -4.82 2.06 -8.53
N ASP A 40 -5.02 0.93 -7.83
CA ASP A 40 -4.10 -0.20 -7.74
C ASP A 40 -2.66 0.24 -7.38
N THR A 41 -2.51 1.17 -6.42
CA THR A 41 -1.20 1.76 -6.03
C THR A 41 -0.96 1.84 -4.53
N VAL A 42 0.33 1.88 -4.15
CA VAL A 42 0.84 2.12 -2.79
C VAL A 42 2.06 3.04 -2.77
#